data_AF-A0A378WHM2-F1
#
_entry.id   AF-A0A378WHM2-F1
#
_cell.length_a   1.000
_cell.length_b   1.000
_cell.length_c   1.000
_cell.angle_alpha   90.00
_cell.angle_beta   90.00
_cell.angle_gamma   90.00
#
_symmetry.space_group_name_H-M   'P 1'
#
loop_
_entity.id
_entity.type
_entity.pdbx_description
1 polymer ?
#
loop_
_entity_poly.entity_id
_entity_poly.type
_entity_poly.pdbx_seq_one_letter_code
_entity_poly.pdbx_strand_id
1 'polypeptide(L)'
;MKLRLLALCLPLLFAACASRTAPDAVDEQTDIMPSETEKTAPAAQANDESVLFYVIEKPLYPECKVSAETRYTLLDKNGTAKIAEQDGFIYPLTAIPNIEKNLTQEEKKLLATLFMSEKKPEQPASKAQRKKHCLDARTLAKRNRGSSSRMGIINAEGEWLAEPFVSKWHPDIDALLLQKLQQLFPGKFQTASEKAQKHQARIQQDAGAAVSLFFPSDKANSAMVYDNAGTQTVGLFDVNGSWLINPQDFKQRAYSRLIPFRNPQNFELWMSVKQQGGKKCYGLVNAKGEDVLPPEFEYFPVDWMNQAGRFPVKTCNGLEKGFVDLQGQWIFKMPLEYSHLDISGPMAPNGWFRVTSKETGYTGMMDSAGKLRIPVRFKKLEPLDNGEYVMVLDDKNLNGVLNAQGEWTLKPQKESIKHLPNSSLLEIAQADAEAQVSSYQYRTLNGQEIAEPFTEKGVELVFGFDKQGYGFARKIDADRQAMLNQEGFVNEQGEWIIQPEYSFTLLNQDAKPGKKAQKPNETPDYSPAKKSGSKVPDSDLQHIRFNEHGLLIAVKNGKKGVIDRQGKTVLPFEYKHISLYSNSIVAKQ
;
A
#
# COMPACT_ATOMS: atom_id res chain seq x y z
N MET A 1 -26.70 27.17 -63.66
CA MET A 1 -27.68 26.08 -63.40
C MET A 1 -28.34 26.40 -62.07
N LYS A 2 -29.65 26.68 -61.87
CA LYS A 2 -30.92 26.23 -62.51
C LYS A 2 -31.01 24.68 -62.53
N LEU A 3 -32.05 23.97 -62.07
CA LEU A 3 -33.35 24.27 -61.38
C LEU A 3 -33.21 24.20 -59.82
N ARG A 4 -34.18 24.36 -58.90
CA ARG A 4 -35.65 24.66 -58.81
C ARG A 4 -36.76 23.57 -58.86
N LEU A 5 -37.35 23.33 -57.66
CA LEU A 5 -38.80 23.22 -57.30
C LEU A 5 -39.62 21.90 -57.34
N LEU A 6 -40.71 21.94 -56.53
CA LEU A 6 -41.90 21.06 -56.34
C LEU A 6 -41.73 19.80 -55.46
N ALA A 7 -42.48 19.48 -54.38
CA ALA A 7 -43.72 19.94 -53.69
C ALA A 7 -44.99 19.05 -53.86
N LEU A 8 -45.81 19.00 -52.78
CA LEU A 8 -47.17 18.40 -52.63
C LEU A 8 -47.24 16.85 -52.55
N CYS A 9 -47.96 16.17 -51.63
CA CYS A 9 -49.34 16.39 -51.13
C CYS A 9 -49.60 15.82 -49.70
N LEU A 10 -50.50 16.47 -48.96
CA LEU A 10 -51.34 15.96 -47.84
C LEU A 10 -52.71 15.49 -48.44
N PRO A 11 -53.83 15.13 -47.72
CA PRO A 11 -54.14 15.14 -46.26
C PRO A 11 -55.05 13.95 -45.76
N LEU A 12 -55.70 14.12 -44.58
CA LEU A 12 -56.98 13.50 -44.08
C LEU A 12 -56.93 12.04 -43.57
N LEU A 13 -57.66 11.56 -42.54
CA LEU A 13 -58.60 12.04 -41.48
C LEU A 13 -58.62 10.94 -40.34
N PHE A 14 -59.33 10.94 -39.19
CA PHE A 14 -60.41 11.76 -38.57
C PHE A 14 -60.37 11.62 -37.02
N ALA A 15 -60.62 12.71 -36.26
CA ALA A 15 -61.48 12.88 -35.05
C ALA A 15 -61.73 11.72 -34.03
N ALA A 16 -61.53 11.92 -32.70
CA ALA A 16 -62.43 12.53 -31.68
C ALA A 16 -63.06 11.45 -30.75
N CYS A 17 -63.59 11.66 -29.54
CA CYS A 17 -63.84 12.81 -28.61
C CYS A 17 -63.73 12.23 -27.15
N ALA A 18 -63.18 12.88 -26.11
CA ALA A 18 -63.64 14.05 -25.32
C ALA A 18 -64.72 13.79 -24.23
N SER A 19 -64.36 13.93 -22.95
CA SER A 19 -65.13 14.50 -21.80
C SER A 19 -64.33 14.32 -20.49
N ARG A 20 -63.77 15.33 -19.81
CA ARG A 20 -64.35 16.45 -19.01
C ARG A 20 -65.14 16.05 -17.75
N THR A 21 -64.56 16.33 -16.56
CA THR A 21 -65.12 17.15 -15.46
C THR A 21 -63.99 17.66 -14.56
N ALA A 22 -64.17 18.84 -13.94
CA ALA A 22 -63.27 19.56 -13.01
C ALA A 22 -64.16 20.09 -11.83
N PRO A 23 -63.75 20.99 -10.89
CA PRO A 23 -62.49 21.73 -10.71
C PRO A 23 -62.01 21.85 -9.22
N ASP A 24 -61.25 22.92 -8.92
CA ASP A 24 -60.86 23.52 -7.62
C ASP A 24 -59.58 22.99 -6.93
N ALA A 25 -58.61 23.82 -6.49
CA ALA A 25 -58.33 25.25 -6.72
C ALA A 25 -56.85 25.58 -6.33
N VAL A 26 -56.24 26.59 -7.00
CA VAL A 26 -55.28 27.64 -6.50
C VAL A 26 -54.17 27.20 -5.51
N ASP A 27 -52.85 27.43 -5.73
CA ASP A 27 -52.21 28.69 -6.15
C ASP A 27 -50.79 28.53 -6.79
N GLU A 28 -50.22 29.66 -7.23
CA GLU A 28 -48.81 29.95 -7.65
C GLU A 28 -47.69 29.05 -7.03
N GLN A 29 -46.63 28.64 -7.74
CA GLN A 29 -45.54 29.52 -8.22
C GLN A 29 -44.51 28.79 -9.15
N THR A 30 -44.10 29.49 -10.22
CA THR A 30 -42.92 29.31 -11.10
C THR A 30 -41.97 28.10 -10.97
N ASP A 31 -41.89 27.30 -12.04
CA ASP A 31 -40.73 26.45 -12.37
C ASP A 31 -39.48 27.29 -12.68
N ILE A 32 -38.38 27.05 -11.95
CA ILE A 32 -37.00 27.26 -12.43
C ILE A 32 -36.25 25.96 -12.19
N MET A 33 -35.79 25.30 -13.26
CA MET A 33 -34.98 24.09 -13.13
C MET A 33 -33.60 24.42 -12.54
N PRO A 34 -33.17 23.75 -11.46
CA PRO A 34 -31.77 23.76 -11.06
C PRO A 34 -31.00 22.76 -11.93
N SER A 35 -30.11 23.27 -12.77
CA SER A 35 -28.94 22.51 -13.18
C SER A 35 -27.94 22.52 -12.03
N GLU A 36 -27.62 21.35 -11.46
CA GLU A 36 -26.26 21.04 -10.95
C GLU A 36 -26.20 19.58 -10.50
N THR A 37 -25.38 18.77 -11.17
CA THR A 37 -24.97 17.48 -10.63
C THR A 37 -23.88 17.72 -9.60
N GLU A 38 -24.24 17.70 -8.32
CA GLU A 38 -23.27 17.57 -7.24
C GLU A 38 -22.36 16.36 -7.51
N LYS A 39 -21.08 16.62 -7.80
CA LYS A 39 -20.05 15.58 -7.69
C LYS A 39 -19.72 15.41 -6.21
N THR A 40 -20.60 14.73 -5.50
CA THR A 40 -20.30 14.19 -4.17
C THR A 40 -18.96 13.45 -4.22
N ALA A 41 -18.08 13.71 -3.25
CA ALA A 41 -16.83 12.98 -3.11
C ALA A 41 -17.08 11.47 -3.23
N PRO A 42 -16.20 10.69 -3.90
CA PRO A 42 -16.47 9.30 -4.21
C PRO A 42 -16.75 8.54 -2.92
N ALA A 43 -18.00 8.14 -2.74
CA ALA A 43 -18.39 7.25 -1.65
C ALA A 43 -17.54 6.00 -1.78
N ALA A 44 -16.57 5.85 -0.88
CA ALA A 44 -15.70 4.69 -0.85
C ALA A 44 -16.60 3.47 -0.68
N GLN A 45 -16.80 2.72 -1.77
CA GLN A 45 -17.50 1.45 -1.75
C GLN A 45 -16.68 0.52 -0.87
N ALA A 46 -17.03 0.46 0.41
CA ALA A 46 -16.54 -0.55 1.32
C ALA A 46 -17.01 -1.89 0.75
N ASN A 47 -16.09 -2.66 0.19
CA ASN A 47 -16.36 -4.03 -0.23
C ASN A 47 -16.85 -4.80 1.00
N ASP A 48 -18.13 -5.16 1.02
CA ASP A 48 -18.85 -5.71 2.19
C ASP A 48 -18.39 -7.14 2.58
N GLU A 49 -17.41 -7.68 1.86
CA GLU A 49 -16.74 -8.95 2.12
C GLU A 49 -15.62 -8.89 3.17
N SER A 50 -15.41 -7.76 3.85
CA SER A 50 -14.35 -7.63 4.87
C SER A 50 -14.63 -8.55 6.08
N VAL A 51 -13.80 -9.58 6.21
CA VAL A 51 -13.75 -10.44 7.40
C VAL A 51 -13.01 -9.65 8.48
N LEU A 52 -13.74 -9.10 9.44
CA LEU A 52 -13.20 -8.32 10.56
C LEU A 52 -13.68 -8.89 11.88
N PHE A 53 -12.74 -9.10 12.81
CA PHE A 53 -13.04 -9.54 14.17
C PHE A 53 -12.38 -8.64 15.22
N TYR A 54 -13.04 -8.51 16.37
CA TYR A 54 -12.51 -7.81 17.55
C TYR A 54 -12.20 -8.82 18.66
N VAL A 55 -10.95 -8.89 19.08
CA VAL A 55 -10.53 -9.60 20.29
C VAL A 55 -10.47 -8.61 21.44
N ILE A 56 -11.35 -8.80 22.42
CA ILE A 56 -11.42 -7.95 23.61
C ILE A 56 -10.68 -8.62 24.77
N GLU A 57 -9.60 -7.99 25.22
CA GLU A 57 -8.82 -8.39 26.39
C GLU A 57 -9.30 -7.63 27.64
N LYS A 58 -9.81 -8.35 28.64
CA LYS A 58 -10.25 -7.79 29.93
C LYS A 58 -9.49 -8.41 31.11
N PRO A 59 -9.03 -7.63 32.11
CA PRO A 59 -8.54 -8.21 33.36
C PRO A 59 -9.67 -8.96 34.07
N LEU A 60 -9.39 -10.16 34.59
CA LEU A 60 -10.36 -10.93 35.40
C LEU A 60 -10.77 -10.18 36.68
N TYR A 61 -9.85 -9.38 37.22
CA TYR A 61 -10.00 -8.58 38.43
C TYR A 61 -9.68 -7.10 38.08
N PRO A 62 -10.62 -6.34 37.50
CA PRO A 62 -10.39 -4.96 37.06
C PRO A 62 -10.05 -3.97 38.18
N GLU A 63 -10.46 -4.28 39.42
CA GLU A 63 -10.09 -3.57 40.64
C GLU A 63 -8.60 -3.67 40.99
N CYS A 64 -7.87 -4.61 40.38
CA CYS A 64 -6.49 -4.88 40.71
C CYS A 64 -5.50 -4.10 39.84
N LYS A 65 -4.55 -3.42 40.50
CA LYS A 65 -3.44 -2.72 39.86
C LYS A 65 -2.61 -3.62 38.93
N VAL A 66 -2.56 -4.93 39.22
CA VAL A 66 -2.07 -5.98 38.33
C VAL A 66 -2.97 -7.21 38.51
N SER A 67 -3.75 -7.56 37.47
CA SER A 67 -4.37 -8.88 37.38
C SER A 67 -3.39 -9.85 36.71
N ALA A 68 -3.20 -11.03 37.29
CA ALA A 68 -2.42 -12.10 36.66
C ALA A 68 -3.25 -12.92 35.66
N GLU A 69 -4.57 -12.76 35.70
CA GLU A 69 -5.53 -13.53 34.93
C GLU A 69 -6.39 -12.57 34.11
N THR A 70 -6.63 -12.98 32.87
CA THR A 70 -7.20 -12.17 31.81
C THR A 70 -8.21 -13.02 31.07
N ARG A 71 -9.36 -12.42 30.76
CA ARG A 71 -10.38 -13.02 29.92
C ARG A 71 -10.40 -12.39 28.54
N TYR A 72 -10.79 -13.21 27.58
CA TYR A 72 -10.84 -12.85 26.17
C TYR A 72 -12.25 -13.10 25.64
N THR A 73 -12.69 -12.25 24.72
CA THR A 73 -13.95 -12.38 23.99
C THR A 73 -13.66 -12.14 22.52
N LEU A 74 -14.28 -12.92 21.63
CA LEU A 74 -14.22 -12.69 20.19
C LEU A 74 -15.56 -12.15 19.70
N LEU A 75 -15.54 -10.99 19.07
CA LEU A 75 -16.71 -10.36 18.44
C LEU A 75 -16.52 -10.33 16.91
N ASP A 76 -17.60 -10.48 16.15
CA ASP A 76 -17.62 -10.25 14.70
C ASP A 76 -17.67 -8.77 14.32
N LYS A 77 -17.67 -8.45 13.02
CA LYS A 77 -17.70 -7.08 12.48
C LYS A 77 -18.83 -6.19 13.01
N ASN A 78 -19.92 -6.79 13.49
CA ASN A 78 -21.10 -6.12 14.05
C ASN A 78 -21.07 -6.01 15.60
N GLY A 79 -20.01 -6.49 16.25
CA GLY A 79 -19.90 -6.54 17.71
C GLY A 79 -20.61 -7.74 18.34
N THR A 80 -21.11 -8.71 17.55
CA THR A 80 -21.79 -9.89 18.09
C THR A 80 -20.77 -10.88 18.61
N ALA A 81 -20.95 -11.36 19.85
CA ALA A 81 -20.05 -12.35 20.44
C ALA A 81 -20.12 -13.69 19.69
N LYS A 82 -18.97 -14.11 19.15
CA LYS A 82 -18.75 -15.42 18.53
C LYS A 82 -18.15 -16.41 19.52
N ILE A 83 -17.18 -15.94 20.32
CA ILE A 83 -16.67 -16.66 21.48
C ILE A 83 -16.98 -15.81 22.72
N ALA A 84 -17.79 -16.37 23.61
CA ALA A 84 -18.15 -15.74 24.88
C ALA A 84 -16.92 -15.53 25.77
N GLU A 85 -17.08 -14.71 26.82
CA GLU A 85 -15.98 -14.32 27.69
C GLU A 85 -15.37 -15.53 28.42
N GLN A 86 -14.13 -15.90 28.06
CA GLN A 86 -13.45 -17.10 28.55
C GLN A 86 -12.04 -16.83 29.11
N ASP A 87 -11.58 -17.75 29.97
CA ASP A 87 -10.26 -17.73 30.58
C ASP A 87 -9.19 -18.37 29.66
N GLY A 88 -8.17 -17.61 29.26
CA GLY A 88 -7.13 -18.06 28.32
C GLY A 88 -7.07 -17.15 27.09
N PHE A 89 -5.90 -17.00 26.48
CA PHE A 89 -5.72 -16.01 25.41
C PHE A 89 -6.46 -16.42 24.13
N ILE A 90 -6.91 -15.40 23.38
CA ILE A 90 -7.29 -15.51 21.97
C ILE A 90 -6.36 -14.54 21.22
N TYR A 91 -5.67 -15.01 20.18
CA TYR A 91 -4.74 -14.19 19.39
C TYR A 91 -4.97 -14.42 17.90
N PRO A 92 -5.34 -13.41 17.11
CA PRO A 92 -5.63 -13.59 15.69
C PRO A 92 -4.37 -14.01 14.94
N LEU A 93 -4.45 -15.04 14.09
CA LEU A 93 -3.25 -15.49 13.35
C LEU A 93 -2.75 -14.40 12.39
N THR A 94 -3.64 -13.53 11.89
CA THR A 94 -3.31 -12.36 11.06
C THR A 94 -2.41 -11.32 11.75
N ALA A 95 -2.23 -11.40 13.07
CA ALA A 95 -1.25 -10.58 13.79
C ALA A 95 0.21 -11.09 13.68
N ILE A 96 0.42 -12.30 13.13
CA ILE A 96 1.75 -12.83 12.85
C ILE A 96 2.31 -12.12 11.60
N PRO A 97 3.45 -11.41 11.67
CA PRO A 97 3.95 -10.62 10.55
C PRO A 97 4.18 -11.45 9.28
N ASN A 98 3.70 -10.96 8.13
CA ASN A 98 3.81 -11.58 6.81
C ASN A 98 3.08 -12.93 6.61
N ILE A 99 2.28 -13.42 7.56
CA ILE A 99 1.63 -14.74 7.46
C ILE A 99 0.62 -14.86 6.30
N GLU A 100 -0.04 -13.76 5.93
CA GLU A 100 -0.98 -13.69 4.79
C GLU A 100 -0.29 -13.70 3.41
N LYS A 101 1.05 -13.77 3.36
CA LYS A 101 1.79 -13.65 2.11
C LYS A 101 1.74 -14.95 1.29
N ASN A 102 1.55 -14.80 -0.02
CA ASN A 102 1.37 -15.87 -1.01
C ASN A 102 0.08 -16.69 -0.82
N LEU A 103 -0.83 -16.24 0.04
CA LEU A 103 -2.20 -16.74 0.14
C LEU A 103 -3.10 -16.10 -0.93
N THR A 104 -4.01 -16.87 -1.48
CA THR A 104 -5.12 -16.38 -2.33
C THR A 104 -6.09 -15.53 -1.49
N GLN A 105 -7.02 -14.80 -2.14
CA GLN A 105 -8.01 -14.03 -1.39
C GLN A 105 -8.93 -14.93 -0.54
N GLU A 106 -9.25 -16.14 -1.01
CA GLU A 106 -10.01 -17.14 -0.25
C GLU A 106 -9.21 -17.64 0.96
N GLU A 107 -7.92 -17.93 0.79
CA GLU A 107 -7.04 -18.36 1.87
C GLU A 107 -6.80 -17.25 2.91
N LYS A 108 -6.77 -15.98 2.49
CA LYS A 108 -6.75 -14.83 3.41
C LYS A 108 -8.06 -14.70 4.20
N LYS A 109 -9.21 -14.83 3.54
CA LYS A 109 -10.53 -14.85 4.21
C LYS A 109 -10.58 -15.98 5.25
N LEU A 110 -10.07 -17.17 4.93
CA LEU A 110 -9.95 -18.28 5.87
C LEU A 110 -8.98 -17.96 7.02
N LEU A 111 -7.79 -17.45 6.74
CA LEU A 111 -6.81 -17.10 7.78
C LEU A 111 -7.33 -16.01 8.74
N ALA A 112 -8.14 -15.08 8.25
CA ALA A 112 -8.80 -14.06 9.05
C ALA A 112 -9.83 -14.63 10.05
N THR A 113 -10.39 -15.82 9.80
CA THR A 113 -11.24 -16.54 10.77
C THR A 113 -10.48 -17.43 11.76
N LEU A 114 -9.14 -17.41 11.76
CA LEU A 114 -8.32 -18.29 12.60
C LEU A 114 -7.60 -17.57 13.73
N PHE A 115 -7.64 -18.18 14.91
CA PHE A 115 -7.03 -17.66 16.13
C PHE A 115 -6.20 -18.73 16.83
N MET A 116 -5.06 -18.34 17.39
CA MET A 116 -4.34 -19.16 18.36
C MET A 116 -5.01 -18.99 19.73
N SER A 117 -5.20 -20.09 20.47
CA SER A 117 -5.85 -20.06 21.78
C SER A 117 -5.24 -21.05 22.78
N GLU A 118 -5.46 -20.78 24.07
CA GLU A 118 -5.03 -21.64 25.20
C GLU A 118 -6.19 -22.50 25.72
N LYS A 119 -6.01 -23.82 25.75
CA LYS A 119 -6.84 -24.76 26.50
C LYS A 119 -6.22 -24.96 27.87
N LYS A 120 -6.78 -24.31 28.90
CA LYS A 120 -6.38 -24.56 30.29
C LYS A 120 -6.83 -25.96 30.72
N PRO A 121 -6.08 -26.68 31.57
CA PRO A 121 -6.56 -27.93 32.16
C PRO A 121 -7.79 -27.68 33.02
N GLU A 122 -8.80 -28.54 32.93
CA GLU A 122 -9.95 -28.51 33.84
C GLU A 122 -9.46 -28.63 35.29
N GLN A 123 -9.67 -27.57 36.08
CA GLN A 123 -9.47 -27.63 37.53
C GLN A 123 -10.78 -27.99 38.21
N PRO A 124 -10.80 -29.00 39.10
CA PRO A 124 -12.00 -29.31 39.87
C PRO A 124 -12.38 -28.10 40.72
N ALA A 125 -13.67 -27.76 40.72
CA ALA A 125 -14.21 -26.54 41.34
C ALA A 125 -13.83 -26.35 42.83
N SER A 126 -13.48 -27.44 43.53
CA SER A 126 -13.02 -27.44 44.93
C SER A 126 -11.59 -26.94 45.15
N LYS A 127 -10.75 -26.82 44.10
CA LYS A 127 -9.41 -26.22 44.20
C LYS A 127 -9.30 -24.80 43.63
N ALA A 128 -10.38 -24.27 43.06
CA ALA A 128 -10.51 -22.86 42.70
C ALA A 128 -10.68 -21.95 43.94
N GLN A 129 -9.79 -22.08 44.93
CA GLN A 129 -9.62 -21.03 45.92
C GLN A 129 -9.10 -19.80 45.18
N ARG A 130 -9.98 -18.79 45.07
CA ARG A 130 -9.77 -17.41 44.59
C ARG A 130 -8.70 -16.68 45.44
N LYS A 131 -7.49 -17.22 45.49
CA LYS A 131 -6.49 -16.90 46.51
C LYS A 131 -5.62 -15.73 46.04
N LYS A 132 -5.85 -14.60 46.73
CA LYS A 132 -5.33 -13.25 46.49
C LYS A 132 -5.95 -12.58 45.27
N HIS A 133 -7.10 -11.95 45.55
CA HIS A 133 -7.90 -11.08 44.68
C HIS A 133 -7.03 -10.22 43.75
N CYS A 134 -6.00 -9.57 44.32
CA CYS A 134 -4.93 -8.91 43.57
C CYS A 134 -3.57 -9.53 43.89
N LEU A 135 -2.76 -9.83 42.88
CA LEU A 135 -1.41 -10.37 43.02
C LEU A 135 -0.37 -9.27 42.83
N ASP A 136 0.69 -9.27 43.63
CA ASP A 136 1.83 -8.36 43.40
C ASP A 136 2.73 -8.86 42.25
N ALA A 137 3.46 -7.95 41.63
CA ALA A 137 4.34 -8.25 40.50
C ALA A 137 5.48 -9.24 40.85
N ARG A 138 5.90 -9.33 42.13
CA ARG A 138 6.94 -10.28 42.58
C ARG A 138 6.39 -11.71 42.65
N THR A 139 5.10 -11.86 42.92
CA THR A 139 4.40 -13.15 42.99
C THR A 139 4.18 -13.71 41.58
N LEU A 140 3.83 -12.85 40.62
CA LEU A 140 3.75 -13.18 39.19
C LEU A 140 5.08 -13.74 38.64
N ALA A 141 6.20 -13.07 38.90
CA ALA A 141 7.53 -13.49 38.43
C ALA A 141 7.96 -14.88 38.92
N LYS A 142 7.40 -15.38 40.03
CA LYS A 142 7.67 -16.73 40.57
C LYS A 142 6.73 -17.81 40.02
N ARG A 143 5.59 -17.45 39.43
CA ARG A 143 4.55 -18.41 39.00
C ARG A 143 4.73 -18.91 37.56
N ASN A 144 5.55 -18.24 36.74
CA ASN A 144 5.88 -18.60 35.34
C ASN A 144 6.73 -19.88 35.16
N ARG A 145 6.79 -20.78 36.15
CA ARG A 145 7.47 -22.08 36.05
C ARG A 145 6.49 -23.22 36.33
N GLY A 146 5.64 -23.53 35.35
CA GLY A 146 4.93 -24.83 35.32
C GLY A 146 3.42 -24.84 35.11
N SER A 147 2.81 -23.90 34.35
CA SER A 147 1.48 -24.19 33.81
C SER A 147 1.61 -25.21 32.67
N SER A 148 0.84 -26.30 32.72
CA SER A 148 0.69 -27.28 31.65
C SER A 148 -0.25 -26.76 30.55
N SER A 149 -0.13 -25.47 30.24
CA SER A 149 -0.92 -24.74 29.26
C SER A 149 -0.74 -25.38 27.88
N ARG A 150 -1.88 -25.56 27.20
CA ARG A 150 -2.01 -26.37 26.00
C ARG A 150 -2.47 -25.45 24.87
N MET A 151 -1.63 -25.19 23.87
CA MET A 151 -1.88 -24.20 22.81
C MET A 151 -2.30 -24.87 21.50
N GLY A 152 -3.21 -24.23 20.75
CA GLY A 152 -3.69 -24.73 19.45
C GLY A 152 -4.40 -23.66 18.63
N ILE A 153 -5.04 -24.07 17.54
CA ILE A 153 -5.76 -23.19 16.59
C ILE A 153 -7.26 -23.45 16.70
N ILE A 154 -8.03 -22.37 16.79
CA ILE A 154 -9.50 -22.34 16.75
C ILE A 154 -10.00 -21.51 15.56
N ASN A 155 -11.23 -21.78 15.10
CA ASN A 155 -11.96 -20.90 14.18
C ASN A 155 -12.71 -19.76 14.94
N ALA A 156 -13.47 -18.95 14.20
CA ALA A 156 -14.24 -17.85 14.76
C ALA A 156 -15.36 -18.32 15.72
N GLU A 157 -15.90 -19.52 15.48
CA GLU A 157 -16.92 -20.18 16.30
C GLU A 157 -16.35 -20.83 17.58
N GLY A 158 -15.02 -20.82 17.76
CA GLY A 158 -14.33 -21.40 18.92
C GLY A 158 -14.05 -22.91 18.82
N GLU A 159 -14.30 -23.52 17.68
CA GLU A 159 -14.04 -24.94 17.42
C GLU A 159 -12.54 -25.21 17.25
N TRP A 160 -12.03 -26.27 17.88
CA TRP A 160 -10.61 -26.62 17.85
C TRP A 160 -10.24 -27.34 16.55
N LEU A 161 -9.61 -26.63 15.63
CA LEU A 161 -9.04 -27.19 14.40
C LEU A 161 -7.71 -27.91 14.65
N ALA A 162 -7.01 -27.56 15.74
CA ALA A 162 -5.81 -28.25 16.20
C ALA A 162 -5.80 -28.37 17.73
N GLU A 163 -6.11 -29.57 18.23
CA GLU A 163 -5.95 -29.96 19.64
C GLU A 163 -4.49 -29.81 20.12
N PRO A 164 -4.25 -29.59 21.42
CA PRO A 164 -3.17 -28.70 21.81
C PRO A 164 -1.92 -29.41 22.33
N PHE A 165 -0.75 -28.89 21.94
CA PHE A 165 0.55 -29.38 22.40
C PHE A 165 0.99 -28.73 23.73
N VAL A 166 1.78 -29.46 24.52
CA VAL A 166 2.31 -28.99 25.80
C VAL A 166 3.53 -28.11 25.54
N SER A 167 3.39 -26.81 25.80
CA SER A 167 4.46 -25.85 25.61
C SER A 167 5.12 -25.46 26.93
N LYS A 168 6.44 -25.63 27.00
CA LYS A 168 7.31 -24.64 27.64
C LYS A 168 7.63 -23.64 26.54
N TRP A 169 7.58 -22.33 26.79
CA TRP A 169 7.89 -21.31 25.77
C TRP A 169 9.27 -21.56 25.13
N HIS A 170 9.26 -22.14 23.91
CA HIS A 170 10.42 -22.79 23.27
C HIS A 170 10.16 -22.88 21.75
N PRO A 171 11.20 -22.92 20.87
CA PRO A 171 11.06 -23.00 19.41
C PRO A 171 10.20 -24.15 18.85
N ASP A 172 9.87 -25.18 19.66
CA ASP A 172 8.95 -26.24 19.25
C ASP A 172 7.53 -25.72 18.94
N ILE A 173 7.12 -24.58 19.54
CA ILE A 173 5.86 -23.91 19.20
C ILE A 173 5.84 -23.55 17.72
N ASP A 174 6.92 -22.95 17.20
CA ASP A 174 6.97 -22.45 15.83
C ASP A 174 6.91 -23.59 14.83
N ALA A 175 7.59 -24.70 15.10
CA ALA A 175 7.57 -25.90 14.26
C ALA A 175 6.19 -26.59 14.24
N LEU A 176 5.53 -26.72 15.40
CA LEU A 176 4.20 -27.33 15.52
C LEU A 176 3.10 -26.42 14.92
N LEU A 177 3.20 -25.12 15.14
CA LEU A 177 2.33 -24.12 14.50
C LEU A 177 2.50 -24.16 12.98
N LEU A 178 3.73 -24.21 12.48
CA LEU A 178 4.02 -24.34 11.05
C LEU A 178 3.44 -25.64 10.47
N GLN A 179 3.59 -26.78 11.15
CA GLN A 179 2.99 -28.05 10.74
C GLN A 179 1.45 -27.96 10.67
N LYS A 180 0.80 -27.31 11.63
CA LYS A 180 -0.65 -27.11 11.63
C LYS A 180 -1.12 -26.13 10.56
N LEU A 181 -0.38 -25.05 10.33
CA LEU A 181 -0.59 -24.16 9.20
C LEU A 181 -0.41 -24.88 7.86
N GLN A 182 0.55 -25.79 7.72
CA GLN A 182 0.70 -26.63 6.52
C GLN A 182 -0.44 -27.64 6.34
N GLN A 183 -1.11 -28.08 7.42
CA GLN A 183 -2.32 -28.93 7.32
C GLN A 183 -3.55 -28.12 6.86
N LEU A 184 -3.72 -26.91 7.37
CA LEU A 184 -4.82 -26.00 6.99
C LEU A 184 -4.60 -25.35 5.62
N PHE A 185 -3.35 -25.13 5.22
CA PHE A 185 -2.94 -24.49 3.97
C PHE A 185 -1.84 -25.33 3.25
N PRO A 186 -2.21 -26.46 2.63
CA PRO A 186 -1.25 -27.37 1.99
C PRO A 186 -0.31 -26.67 1.00
N GLY A 187 0.99 -26.85 1.22
CA GLY A 187 2.06 -26.34 0.33
C GLY A 187 2.39 -24.84 0.45
N LYS A 188 1.66 -24.06 1.27
CA LYS A 188 1.86 -22.60 1.41
C LYS A 188 2.99 -22.22 2.36
N PHE A 189 3.14 -22.94 3.47
CA PHE A 189 4.10 -22.65 4.54
C PHE A 189 5.37 -23.54 4.50
N GLN A 190 5.83 -23.91 3.30
CA GLN A 190 7.10 -24.60 3.07
C GLN A 190 8.07 -23.64 2.38
N THR A 191 9.33 -23.59 2.79
CA THR A 191 10.31 -22.71 2.15
C THR A 191 10.70 -23.22 0.76
N ALA A 192 11.05 -22.29 -0.14
CA ALA A 192 11.60 -22.63 -1.46
C ALA A 192 12.84 -23.55 -1.37
N SER A 193 13.68 -23.29 -0.37
CA SER A 193 14.91 -24.06 -0.11
C SER A 193 14.60 -25.52 0.24
N GLU A 194 13.69 -25.79 1.17
CA GLU A 194 13.26 -27.16 1.52
C GLU A 194 12.64 -27.89 0.32
N LYS A 195 11.80 -27.20 -0.47
CA LYS A 195 11.16 -27.79 -1.66
C LYS A 195 12.20 -28.22 -2.70
N ALA A 196 13.25 -27.44 -2.92
CA ALA A 196 14.28 -27.74 -3.92
C ALA A 196 15.38 -28.69 -3.42
N GLN A 197 15.76 -28.64 -2.14
CA GLN A 197 16.82 -29.50 -1.58
C GLN A 197 16.56 -31.00 -1.77
N LYS A 198 15.29 -31.42 -1.78
CA LYS A 198 14.91 -32.82 -2.10
C LYS A 198 15.35 -33.29 -3.51
N HIS A 199 15.67 -32.35 -4.41
CA HIS A 199 16.15 -32.62 -5.76
C HIS A 199 17.68 -32.48 -5.92
N GLN A 200 18.40 -32.04 -4.89
CA GLN A 200 19.82 -31.68 -4.94
C GLN A 200 20.71 -32.75 -5.62
N ALA A 201 20.51 -34.03 -5.31
CA ALA A 201 21.27 -35.12 -5.91
C ALA A 201 21.08 -35.23 -7.43
N ARG A 202 19.84 -35.06 -7.93
CA ARG A 202 19.55 -35.06 -9.37
C ARG A 202 20.14 -33.84 -10.05
N ILE A 203 20.06 -32.66 -9.42
CA ILE A 203 20.63 -31.41 -9.96
C ILE A 203 22.15 -31.54 -10.15
N GLN A 204 22.85 -32.15 -9.18
CA GLN A 204 24.28 -32.44 -9.27
C GLN A 204 24.62 -33.45 -10.38
N GLN A 205 23.80 -34.50 -10.53
CA GLN A 205 23.93 -35.47 -11.62
C GLN A 205 23.74 -34.81 -13.00
N ASP A 206 22.65 -34.05 -13.17
CA ASP A 206 22.29 -33.36 -14.42
C ASP A 206 23.34 -32.29 -14.81
N ALA A 207 23.98 -31.65 -13.82
CA ALA A 207 25.06 -30.69 -14.02
C ALA A 207 26.45 -31.33 -14.28
N GLY A 208 26.61 -32.63 -13.99
CA GLY A 208 27.89 -33.35 -14.10
C GLY A 208 28.96 -32.90 -13.09
N ALA A 209 28.57 -32.16 -12.05
CA ALA A 209 29.48 -31.58 -11.06
C ALA A 209 28.74 -31.26 -9.75
N ALA A 210 29.50 -31.07 -8.67
CA ALA A 210 28.95 -30.43 -7.47
C ALA A 210 28.49 -29.00 -7.80
N VAL A 211 27.27 -28.67 -7.35
CA VAL A 211 26.62 -27.38 -7.57
C VAL A 211 25.90 -26.93 -6.30
N SER A 212 25.71 -25.62 -6.16
CA SER A 212 24.97 -25.00 -5.06
C SER A 212 23.71 -24.30 -5.57
N LEU A 213 22.68 -24.23 -4.72
CA LEU A 213 21.42 -23.54 -5.02
C LEU A 213 21.37 -22.20 -4.30
N PHE A 214 21.07 -21.14 -5.04
CA PHE A 214 20.85 -19.81 -4.48
C PHE A 214 19.40 -19.35 -4.73
N PHE A 215 18.72 -18.98 -3.65
CA PHE A 215 17.38 -18.41 -3.68
C PHE A 215 17.49 -16.88 -3.55
N PRO A 216 16.95 -16.10 -4.49
CA PRO A 216 17.00 -14.63 -4.40
C PRO A 216 16.07 -14.08 -3.31
N SER A 217 15.16 -14.89 -2.79
CA SER A 217 14.43 -14.69 -1.53
C SER A 217 13.84 -16.04 -1.09
N ASP A 218 13.41 -16.15 0.17
CA ASP A 218 12.71 -17.34 0.70
C ASP A 218 11.39 -17.67 -0.02
N LYS A 219 10.95 -16.77 -0.90
CA LYS A 219 9.64 -16.71 -1.57
C LYS A 219 9.75 -16.94 -3.08
N ALA A 220 10.95 -17.20 -3.60
CA ALA A 220 11.18 -17.45 -5.02
C ALA A 220 10.84 -18.91 -5.36
N ASN A 221 10.09 -19.14 -6.44
CA ASN A 221 9.78 -20.49 -6.93
C ASN A 221 10.89 -21.05 -7.82
N SER A 222 11.91 -20.24 -8.12
CA SER A 222 13.08 -20.66 -8.89
C SER A 222 14.40 -20.32 -8.19
N ALA A 223 15.37 -21.21 -8.35
CA ALA A 223 16.71 -21.17 -7.79
C ALA A 223 17.76 -21.02 -8.90
N MET A 224 18.75 -20.16 -8.70
CA MET A 224 19.95 -20.21 -9.53
C MET A 224 20.81 -21.39 -9.11
N VAL A 225 21.24 -22.17 -10.09
CA VAL A 225 22.24 -23.22 -9.89
C VAL A 225 23.61 -22.62 -10.16
N TYR A 226 24.51 -22.69 -9.19
CA TYR A 226 25.89 -22.23 -9.30
C TYR A 226 26.86 -23.40 -9.41
N ASP A 227 27.98 -23.16 -10.08
CA ASP A 227 29.12 -24.07 -10.12
C ASP A 227 29.68 -24.40 -8.71
N ASN A 228 30.55 -25.40 -8.63
CA ASN A 228 31.16 -25.85 -7.37
C ASN A 228 31.92 -24.74 -6.62
N ALA A 229 32.41 -23.74 -7.34
CA ALA A 229 33.11 -22.59 -6.77
C ALA A 229 32.15 -21.51 -6.23
N GLY A 230 30.85 -21.57 -6.54
CA GLY A 230 29.87 -20.53 -6.22
C GLY A 230 30.06 -19.24 -7.02
N THR A 231 30.83 -19.28 -8.11
CA THR A 231 31.28 -18.09 -8.85
C THR A 231 30.46 -17.80 -10.10
N GLN A 232 29.94 -18.84 -10.76
CA GLN A 232 29.19 -18.71 -12.00
C GLN A 232 27.86 -19.45 -11.91
N THR A 233 26.79 -18.80 -12.36
CA THR A 233 25.50 -19.46 -12.59
C THR A 233 25.65 -20.41 -13.78
N VAL A 234 25.18 -21.65 -13.64
CA VAL A 234 25.18 -22.66 -14.71
C VAL A 234 23.77 -23.06 -15.15
N GLY A 235 22.73 -22.54 -14.49
CA GLY A 235 21.34 -22.81 -14.87
C GLY A 235 20.32 -22.21 -13.91
N LEU A 236 19.05 -22.49 -14.19
CA LEU A 236 17.88 -22.05 -13.45
C LEU A 236 16.95 -23.24 -13.19
N PHE A 237 16.50 -23.42 -11.96
CA PHE A 237 15.79 -24.61 -11.50
C PHE A 237 14.52 -24.25 -10.72
N ASP A 238 13.39 -24.87 -11.05
CA ASP A 238 12.11 -24.71 -10.37
C ASP A 238 12.02 -25.57 -9.10
N VAL A 239 11.46 -25.03 -8.02
CA VAL A 239 11.35 -25.69 -6.70
C VAL A 239 10.52 -26.99 -6.71
N ASN A 240 9.71 -27.23 -7.74
CA ASN A 240 8.92 -28.46 -7.89
C ASN A 240 9.68 -29.56 -8.65
N GLY A 241 10.91 -29.29 -9.10
CA GLY A 241 11.81 -30.30 -9.64
C GLY A 241 12.02 -30.29 -11.15
N SER A 242 11.89 -29.14 -11.80
CA SER A 242 12.13 -28.98 -13.26
C SER A 242 13.28 -28.03 -13.54
N TRP A 243 14.09 -28.32 -14.56
CA TRP A 243 15.02 -27.33 -15.11
C TRP A 243 14.24 -26.31 -15.95
N LEU A 244 14.42 -25.03 -15.63
CA LEU A 244 13.92 -23.91 -16.42
C LEU A 244 14.95 -23.51 -17.48
N ILE A 245 16.24 -23.49 -17.09
CA ILE A 245 17.39 -23.46 -18.00
C ILE A 245 18.39 -24.48 -17.47
N ASN A 246 18.60 -25.57 -18.21
CA ASN A 246 19.59 -26.59 -17.84
C ASN A 246 21.02 -26.18 -18.26
N PRO A 247 22.09 -26.84 -17.75
CA PRO A 247 23.46 -26.43 -18.04
C PRO A 247 23.94 -26.60 -19.49
N GLN A 248 23.24 -27.39 -20.32
CA GLN A 248 23.51 -27.45 -21.75
C GLN A 248 22.85 -26.27 -22.47
N ASP A 249 21.58 -25.99 -22.15
CA ASP A 249 20.83 -24.85 -22.68
C ASP A 249 21.50 -23.51 -22.32
N PHE A 250 21.93 -23.33 -21.06
CA PHE A 250 22.71 -22.15 -20.62
C PHE A 250 23.94 -21.90 -21.50
N LYS A 251 24.67 -22.97 -21.86
CA LYS A 251 25.86 -22.92 -22.73
C LYS A 251 25.50 -22.69 -24.19
N GLN A 252 24.44 -23.34 -24.70
CA GLN A 252 23.96 -23.17 -26.09
C GLN A 252 23.47 -21.74 -26.32
N ARG A 253 22.75 -21.16 -25.36
CA ARG A 253 22.39 -19.73 -25.38
C ARG A 253 23.61 -18.82 -25.20
N ALA A 254 24.80 -19.33 -24.88
CA ALA A 254 26.03 -18.57 -24.67
C ALA A 254 25.92 -17.50 -23.56
N TYR A 255 25.12 -17.76 -22.53
CA TYR A 255 25.09 -16.90 -21.35
C TYR A 255 26.42 -16.97 -20.59
N SER A 256 26.83 -15.84 -20.03
CA SER A 256 27.94 -15.75 -19.07
C SER A 256 27.43 -15.67 -17.63
N ARG A 257 26.20 -15.19 -17.41
CA ARG A 257 25.58 -15.09 -16.09
C ARG A 257 24.06 -14.93 -16.19
N LEU A 258 23.33 -15.46 -15.20
CA LEU A 258 21.98 -15.02 -14.82
C LEU A 258 22.07 -14.18 -13.54
N ILE A 259 21.27 -13.12 -13.46
CA ILE A 259 21.21 -12.23 -12.29
C ILE A 259 19.75 -12.17 -11.81
N PRO A 260 19.48 -12.36 -10.50
CA PRO A 260 18.13 -12.25 -9.97
C PRO A 260 17.69 -10.80 -10.01
N PHE A 261 16.62 -10.50 -10.74
CA PHE A 261 16.06 -9.16 -10.76
C PHE A 261 14.81 -9.10 -9.86
N ARG A 262 14.90 -8.40 -8.73
CA ARG A 262 13.74 -8.17 -7.86
C ARG A 262 12.88 -7.04 -8.42
N ASN A 263 11.85 -7.37 -9.19
CA ASN A 263 10.83 -6.41 -9.57
C ASN A 263 9.85 -6.15 -8.39
N PRO A 264 9.55 -4.89 -8.02
CA PRO A 264 8.55 -4.58 -6.99
C PRO A 264 7.12 -5.07 -7.32
N GLN A 265 6.80 -5.32 -8.59
CA GLN A 265 5.53 -5.89 -9.07
C GLN A 265 5.52 -7.44 -9.09
N ASN A 266 6.46 -8.11 -8.42
CA ASN A 266 6.52 -9.57 -8.21
C ASN A 266 6.64 -10.46 -9.47
N PHE A 267 7.06 -9.93 -10.63
CA PHE A 267 7.48 -10.79 -11.74
C PHE A 267 8.79 -11.53 -11.39
N GLU A 268 8.80 -12.87 -11.45
CA GLU A 268 10.04 -13.66 -11.45
C GLU A 268 10.73 -13.50 -12.81
N LEU A 269 11.60 -12.48 -12.89
CA LEU A 269 12.44 -12.18 -14.04
C LEU A 269 13.92 -12.35 -13.69
N TRP A 270 14.66 -12.88 -14.66
CA TRP A 270 16.08 -13.16 -14.56
C TRP A 270 16.79 -12.38 -15.65
N MET A 271 17.75 -11.53 -15.26
CA MET A 271 18.51 -10.76 -16.24
C MET A 271 19.61 -11.65 -16.82
N SER A 272 19.48 -12.02 -18.09
CA SER A 272 20.47 -12.81 -18.83
C SER A 272 21.61 -11.91 -19.30
N VAL A 273 22.86 -12.40 -19.23
CA VAL A 273 24.05 -11.62 -19.57
C VAL A 273 24.94 -12.37 -20.55
N LYS A 274 25.23 -11.78 -21.71
CA LYS A 274 26.24 -12.24 -22.66
C LYS A 274 27.44 -11.32 -22.69
N GLN A 275 28.59 -11.86 -23.11
CA GLN A 275 29.76 -11.08 -23.47
C GLN A 275 29.83 -11.00 -25.00
N GLN A 276 29.78 -9.80 -25.56
CA GLN A 276 29.91 -9.55 -27.00
C GLN A 276 30.88 -8.39 -27.23
N GLY A 277 31.94 -8.61 -28.02
CA GLY A 277 32.92 -7.55 -28.34
C GLY A 277 33.58 -6.89 -27.12
N GLY A 278 33.76 -7.64 -26.03
CA GLY A 278 34.30 -7.11 -24.75
C GLY A 278 33.30 -6.32 -23.91
N LYS A 279 32.04 -6.18 -24.34
CA LYS A 279 30.94 -5.57 -23.58
C LYS A 279 29.99 -6.62 -23.02
N LYS A 280 29.35 -6.29 -21.91
CA LYS A 280 28.21 -7.04 -21.37
C LYS A 280 26.93 -6.58 -22.04
N CYS A 281 26.21 -7.51 -22.66
CA CYS A 281 24.87 -7.29 -23.19
C CYS A 281 23.85 -8.01 -22.32
N TYR A 282 22.70 -7.38 -22.12
CA TYR A 282 21.69 -7.74 -21.13
C TYR A 282 20.36 -8.05 -21.81
N GLY A 283 19.66 -9.05 -21.29
CA GLY A 283 18.35 -9.49 -21.73
C GLY A 283 17.52 -9.92 -20.52
N LEU A 284 16.34 -10.49 -20.78
CA LEU A 284 15.42 -10.94 -19.76
C LEU A 284 14.93 -12.35 -20.07
N VAL A 285 14.92 -13.17 -19.03
CA VAL A 285 14.37 -14.51 -19.00
C VAL A 285 13.20 -14.52 -18.02
N ASN A 286 12.09 -15.13 -18.41
CA ASN A 286 10.90 -15.23 -17.55
C ASN A 286 10.95 -16.43 -16.59
N ALA A 287 9.93 -16.56 -15.74
CA ALA A 287 9.79 -17.65 -14.77
C ALA A 287 9.74 -19.07 -15.38
N LYS A 288 9.55 -19.20 -16.71
CA LYS A 288 9.58 -20.49 -17.43
C LYS A 288 10.97 -20.82 -18.01
N GLY A 289 11.93 -19.90 -17.95
CA GLY A 289 13.23 -20.05 -18.61
C GLY A 289 13.25 -19.59 -20.09
N GLU A 290 12.19 -18.95 -20.57
CA GLU A 290 12.10 -18.42 -21.94
C GLU A 290 12.77 -17.02 -22.01
N ASP A 291 13.57 -16.74 -23.04
CA ASP A 291 14.04 -15.35 -23.31
C ASP A 291 12.84 -14.49 -23.74
N VAL A 292 12.43 -13.55 -22.89
CA VAL A 292 11.47 -12.48 -23.24
C VAL A 292 12.17 -11.25 -23.80
N LEU A 293 13.47 -11.08 -23.52
CA LEU A 293 14.37 -10.27 -24.32
C LEU A 293 15.67 -11.04 -24.56
N PRO A 294 16.12 -11.21 -25.82
CA PRO A 294 17.47 -11.70 -26.07
C PRO A 294 18.48 -10.70 -25.50
N PRO A 295 19.63 -11.15 -24.97
CA PRO A 295 20.63 -10.27 -24.35
C PRO A 295 21.48 -9.54 -25.39
N GLU A 296 20.83 -8.56 -26.04
CA GLU A 296 21.33 -7.72 -27.13
C GLU A 296 21.27 -6.23 -26.77
N PHE A 297 20.98 -5.90 -25.51
CA PHE A 297 20.82 -4.54 -25.00
C PHE A 297 21.96 -4.13 -24.04
N GLU A 298 22.17 -2.84 -23.84
CA GLU A 298 22.92 -2.32 -22.68
C GLU A 298 22.14 -2.57 -21.39
N TYR A 299 22.71 -2.25 -20.23
CA TYR A 299 21.97 -2.35 -18.96
C TYR A 299 20.79 -1.37 -18.95
N PHE A 300 19.59 -1.84 -18.57
CA PHE A 300 18.37 -1.04 -18.52
C PHE A 300 17.67 -1.08 -17.14
N PRO A 301 17.02 0.02 -16.70
CA PRO A 301 16.31 0.09 -15.44
C PRO A 301 14.92 -0.58 -15.53
N VAL A 302 14.83 -1.87 -15.17
CA VAL A 302 13.54 -2.60 -15.14
C VAL A 302 12.61 -2.08 -14.02
N ASP A 303 13.12 -1.30 -13.06
CA ASP A 303 12.31 -0.51 -12.12
C ASP A 303 11.53 0.62 -12.80
N TRP A 304 11.91 1.03 -14.01
CA TRP A 304 11.11 1.93 -14.86
C TRP A 304 10.05 1.18 -15.69
N MET A 305 9.87 -0.12 -15.47
CA MET A 305 8.78 -0.88 -16.07
C MET A 305 7.43 -0.48 -15.47
N ASN A 306 6.55 0.04 -16.31
CA ASN A 306 5.19 0.39 -15.90
C ASN A 306 4.28 -0.84 -15.77
N GLN A 307 3.05 -0.64 -15.27
CA GLN A 307 2.07 -1.73 -15.07
C GLN A 307 1.69 -2.50 -16.34
N ALA A 308 1.91 -1.92 -17.53
CA ALA A 308 1.69 -2.57 -18.82
C ALA A 308 2.90 -3.41 -19.29
N GLY A 309 3.92 -3.60 -18.44
CA GLY A 309 5.11 -4.37 -18.77
C GLY A 309 6.08 -3.64 -19.72
N ARG A 310 5.99 -2.32 -19.83
CA ARG A 310 6.78 -1.53 -20.80
C ARG A 310 7.92 -0.78 -20.12
N PHE A 311 9.13 -0.90 -20.65
CA PHE A 311 10.35 -0.33 -20.08
C PHE A 311 11.33 0.13 -21.18
N PRO A 312 12.23 1.08 -20.88
CA PRO A 312 13.15 1.59 -21.88
C PRO A 312 14.38 0.69 -22.04
N VAL A 313 14.85 0.57 -23.27
CA VAL A 313 16.04 -0.20 -23.64
C VAL A 313 16.90 0.58 -24.63
N LYS A 314 18.18 0.19 -24.71
CA LYS A 314 19.16 0.65 -25.70
C LYS A 314 19.95 -0.57 -26.16
N THR A 315 20.13 -0.77 -27.47
CA THR A 315 20.86 -1.92 -28.00
C THR A 315 22.33 -1.87 -27.58
N CYS A 316 22.99 -3.02 -27.45
CA CYS A 316 24.37 -3.15 -26.93
C CYS A 316 25.44 -2.53 -27.86
N ASN A 317 25.10 -2.36 -29.15
CA ASN A 317 25.87 -1.58 -30.12
C ASN A 317 25.66 -0.05 -29.98
N GLY A 318 24.68 0.39 -29.17
CA GLY A 318 24.34 1.78 -28.89
C GLY A 318 23.49 2.48 -29.96
N LEU A 319 23.10 1.79 -31.04
CA LEU A 319 22.47 2.39 -32.23
C LEU A 319 20.97 2.65 -32.06
N GLU A 320 20.22 1.71 -31.49
CA GLU A 320 18.78 1.84 -31.27
C GLU A 320 18.49 2.06 -29.77
N LYS A 321 17.49 2.87 -29.47
CA LYS A 321 16.94 3.05 -28.12
C LYS A 321 15.46 3.36 -28.20
N GLY A 322 14.71 3.03 -27.16
CA GLY A 322 13.25 3.09 -27.22
C GLY A 322 12.59 2.39 -26.05
N PHE A 323 11.34 1.98 -26.22
CA PHE A 323 10.59 1.16 -25.27
C PHE A 323 10.23 -0.19 -25.88
N VAL A 324 10.33 -1.23 -25.08
CA VAL A 324 9.86 -2.58 -25.39
C VAL A 324 8.87 -3.06 -24.33
N ASP A 325 8.10 -4.08 -24.64
CA ASP A 325 7.27 -4.82 -23.68
C ASP A 325 7.92 -6.15 -23.22
N LEU A 326 7.21 -6.89 -22.37
CA LEU A 326 7.60 -8.23 -21.89
C LEU A 326 7.42 -9.35 -22.94
N GLN A 327 7.08 -9.01 -24.19
CA GLN A 327 7.10 -9.91 -25.34
C GLN A 327 8.28 -9.59 -26.28
N GLY A 328 9.10 -8.59 -25.92
CA GLY A 328 10.20 -8.09 -26.73
C GLY A 328 9.77 -7.27 -27.95
N GLN A 329 8.50 -6.87 -28.03
CA GLN A 329 8.03 -6.03 -29.12
C GLN A 329 8.43 -4.58 -28.87
N TRP A 330 8.93 -3.91 -29.91
CA TRP A 330 9.25 -2.49 -29.86
C TRP A 330 7.96 -1.66 -29.88
N ILE A 331 7.61 -1.12 -28.71
CA ILE A 331 6.49 -0.17 -28.55
C ILE A 331 6.86 1.20 -29.14
N PHE A 332 8.12 1.58 -29.02
CA PHE A 332 8.66 2.83 -29.56
C PHE A 332 10.14 2.66 -29.91
N LYS A 333 10.57 3.16 -31.07
CA LYS A 333 11.98 3.34 -31.45
C LYS A 333 12.27 4.82 -31.62
N MET A 334 13.34 5.32 -31.00
CA MET A 334 13.74 6.72 -31.07
C MET A 334 14.07 7.12 -32.53
N PRO A 335 13.39 8.13 -33.11
CA PRO A 335 13.75 8.67 -34.41
C PRO A 335 15.21 9.13 -34.48
N LEU A 336 15.84 8.97 -35.65
CA LEU A 336 17.27 9.28 -35.84
C LEU A 336 17.59 10.77 -35.57
N GLU A 337 16.66 11.67 -35.89
CA GLU A 337 16.73 13.10 -35.57
C GLU A 337 16.88 13.38 -34.06
N TYR A 338 16.35 12.50 -33.21
CA TYR A 338 16.43 12.57 -31.75
C TYR A 338 17.54 11.68 -31.15
N SER A 339 18.52 11.24 -31.95
CA SER A 339 19.70 10.47 -31.48
C SER A 339 20.51 11.17 -30.36
N HIS A 340 20.47 12.51 -30.33
CA HIS A 340 21.05 13.39 -29.32
C HIS A 340 20.28 13.45 -27.98
N LEU A 341 19.03 12.95 -27.93
CA LEU A 341 18.17 12.90 -26.74
C LEU A 341 18.14 11.50 -26.13
N ASP A 342 18.42 11.32 -24.85
CA ASP A 342 18.22 10.03 -24.16
C ASP A 342 16.89 9.97 -23.41
N ILE A 343 16.34 8.75 -23.27
CA ILE A 343 15.14 8.48 -22.47
C ILE A 343 15.56 8.51 -20.99
N SER A 344 14.93 9.37 -20.20
CA SER A 344 15.35 9.69 -18.83
C SER A 344 14.24 9.52 -17.79
N GLY A 345 13.21 8.74 -18.10
CA GLY A 345 12.19 8.31 -17.14
C GLY A 345 11.31 7.17 -17.67
N PRO A 346 10.46 6.59 -16.81
CA PRO A 346 9.46 5.60 -17.22
C PRO A 346 8.42 6.22 -18.17
N MET A 347 7.70 5.35 -18.88
CA MET A 347 6.54 5.77 -19.68
C MET A 347 5.27 5.77 -18.81
N ALA A 348 4.66 6.94 -18.67
CA ALA A 348 3.41 7.17 -17.96
C ALA A 348 2.21 6.45 -18.63
N PRO A 349 1.05 6.30 -17.94
CA PRO A 349 -0.12 5.59 -18.48
C PRO A 349 -0.66 6.16 -19.80
N ASN A 350 -0.54 7.48 -20.01
CA ASN A 350 -0.88 8.17 -21.27
C ASN A 350 0.12 7.93 -22.42
N GLY A 351 1.14 7.10 -22.20
CA GLY A 351 2.15 6.75 -23.19
C GLY A 351 3.26 7.79 -23.39
N TRP A 352 3.46 8.69 -22.42
CA TRP A 352 4.48 9.74 -22.50
C TRP A 352 5.67 9.45 -21.60
N PHE A 353 6.84 9.90 -22.00
CA PHE A 353 8.08 9.70 -21.27
C PHE A 353 8.98 10.94 -21.35
N ARG A 354 9.85 11.08 -20.36
CA ARG A 354 10.82 12.17 -20.31
C ARG A 354 12.02 11.86 -21.21
N VAL A 355 12.45 12.89 -21.94
CA VAL A 355 13.68 12.86 -22.75
C VAL A 355 14.62 13.99 -22.31
N THR A 356 15.92 13.74 -22.39
CA THR A 356 16.98 14.67 -21.96
C THR A 356 18.04 14.81 -23.04
N SER A 357 18.42 16.05 -23.38
CA SER A 357 19.55 16.33 -24.27
C SER A 357 20.87 15.93 -23.61
N LYS A 358 21.70 15.15 -24.32
CA LYS A 358 23.06 14.80 -23.88
C LYS A 358 24.00 16.00 -23.78
N GLU A 359 23.77 17.03 -24.59
CA GLU A 359 24.66 18.18 -24.72
C GLU A 359 24.39 19.25 -23.67
N THR A 360 23.10 19.52 -23.40
CA THR A 360 22.68 20.61 -22.51
C THR A 360 22.13 20.14 -21.17
N GLY A 361 21.80 18.85 -21.04
CA GLY A 361 21.04 18.31 -19.90
C GLY A 361 19.57 18.76 -19.84
N TYR A 362 19.11 19.56 -20.80
CA TYR A 362 17.74 20.08 -20.80
C TYR A 362 16.75 18.96 -21.15
N THR A 363 15.51 19.12 -20.69
CA THR A 363 14.48 18.10 -20.64
C THR A 363 13.23 18.50 -21.42
N GLY A 364 12.57 17.49 -21.99
CA GLY A 364 11.28 17.57 -22.69
C GLY A 364 10.43 16.33 -22.40
N MET A 365 9.19 16.33 -22.90
CA MET A 365 8.31 15.16 -22.88
C MET A 365 7.98 14.74 -24.31
N MET A 366 8.08 13.44 -24.57
CA MET A 366 7.79 12.81 -25.86
C MET A 366 6.66 11.79 -25.69
N ASP A 367 5.80 11.65 -26.69
CA ASP A 367 4.81 10.58 -26.72
C ASP A 367 5.34 9.30 -27.41
N SER A 368 4.63 8.19 -27.24
CA SER A 368 4.93 6.91 -27.89
C SER A 368 4.86 6.92 -29.42
N ALA A 369 4.35 7.98 -30.06
CA ALA A 369 4.42 8.19 -31.50
C ALA A 369 5.70 8.94 -31.93
N GLY A 370 6.58 9.30 -30.99
CA GLY A 370 7.82 10.03 -31.22
C GLY A 370 7.67 11.55 -31.30
N LYS A 371 6.49 12.10 -31.04
CA LYS A 371 6.26 13.55 -31.08
C LYS A 371 6.69 14.18 -29.75
N LEU A 372 7.53 15.21 -29.80
CA LEU A 372 7.75 16.10 -28.66
C LEU A 372 6.45 16.83 -28.31
N ARG A 373 5.86 16.50 -27.15
CA ARG A 373 4.68 17.16 -26.58
C ARG A 373 5.10 18.40 -25.80
N ILE A 374 6.21 18.30 -25.10
CA ILE A 374 6.87 19.42 -24.43
C ILE A 374 8.30 19.49 -24.99
N PRO A 375 8.68 20.57 -25.70
CA PRO A 375 10.01 20.71 -26.30
C PRO A 375 11.15 20.58 -25.28
N VAL A 376 12.31 20.11 -25.74
CA VAL A 376 13.52 19.94 -24.91
C VAL A 376 14.17 21.29 -24.65
N ARG A 377 13.63 22.03 -23.67
CA ARG A 377 14.05 23.42 -23.37
C ARG A 377 14.07 23.79 -21.87
N PHE A 378 13.75 22.85 -20.99
CA PHE A 378 13.63 23.11 -19.54
C PHE A 378 14.78 22.46 -18.77
N LYS A 379 15.33 23.12 -17.75
CA LYS A 379 16.39 22.52 -16.91
C LYS A 379 15.91 21.25 -16.21
N LYS A 380 14.63 21.22 -15.81
CA LYS A 380 14.00 20.05 -15.18
C LYS A 380 12.54 19.94 -15.59
N LEU A 381 12.07 18.70 -15.79
CA LEU A 381 10.66 18.33 -15.93
C LEU A 381 10.38 17.11 -15.06
N GLU A 382 9.32 17.18 -14.26
CA GLU A 382 8.86 16.07 -13.43
C GLU A 382 7.34 15.88 -13.61
N PRO A 383 6.89 14.73 -14.15
CA PRO A 383 5.47 14.42 -14.22
C PRO A 383 4.90 14.22 -12.83
N LEU A 384 3.68 14.71 -12.63
CA LEU A 384 2.92 14.54 -11.40
C LEU A 384 2.23 13.16 -11.37
N ASP A 385 1.76 12.78 -10.20
CA ASP A 385 1.18 11.46 -9.92
C ASP A 385 -0.08 11.13 -10.74
N ASN A 386 -0.86 12.15 -11.12
CA ASN A 386 -1.99 12.01 -12.02
C ASN A 386 -1.60 11.79 -13.51
N GLY A 387 -0.34 12.03 -13.88
CA GLY A 387 0.17 11.87 -15.25
C GLY A 387 -0.31 12.90 -16.28
N GLU A 388 -1.14 13.87 -15.89
CA GLU A 388 -1.72 14.89 -16.78
C GLU A 388 -0.96 16.23 -16.75
N TYR A 389 -0.09 16.42 -15.77
CA TYR A 389 0.65 17.67 -15.55
C TYR A 389 2.12 17.39 -15.28
N VAL A 390 2.98 18.38 -15.58
CA VAL A 390 4.40 18.36 -15.23
C VAL A 390 4.77 19.62 -14.44
N MET A 391 5.51 19.45 -13.34
CA MET A 391 6.26 20.56 -12.74
C MET A 391 7.53 20.81 -13.55
N VAL A 392 7.88 22.07 -13.71
CA VAL A 392 8.98 22.51 -14.57
C VAL A 392 9.90 23.47 -13.84
N LEU A 393 11.20 23.36 -14.12
CA LEU A 393 12.22 24.34 -13.78
C LEU A 393 12.78 24.92 -15.09
N ASP A 394 12.58 26.20 -15.33
CA ASP A 394 13.01 26.86 -16.56
C ASP A 394 14.52 27.22 -16.59
N ASP A 395 14.98 27.85 -17.67
CA ASP A 395 16.36 28.30 -17.85
C ASP A 395 16.79 29.36 -16.81
N LYS A 396 15.84 30.07 -16.20
CA LYS A 396 16.05 31.10 -15.18
C LYS A 396 15.95 30.55 -13.74
N ASN A 397 15.76 29.24 -13.59
CA ASN A 397 15.48 28.56 -12.32
C ASN A 397 14.15 28.98 -11.68
N LEU A 398 13.16 29.34 -12.49
CA LEU A 398 11.80 29.63 -12.04
C LEU A 398 10.95 28.36 -12.12
N ASN A 399 10.07 28.16 -11.14
CA ASN A 399 9.17 27.01 -11.06
C ASN A 399 7.85 27.33 -11.76
N GLY A 400 7.25 26.34 -12.42
CA GLY A 400 5.90 26.45 -12.97
C GLY A 400 5.27 25.08 -13.23
N VAL A 401 4.05 25.08 -13.78
CA VAL A 401 3.29 23.88 -14.12
C VAL A 401 2.75 23.99 -15.54
N LEU A 402 2.97 22.92 -16.31
CA LEU A 402 2.35 22.71 -17.62
C LEU A 402 1.29 21.61 -17.51
N ASN A 403 0.20 21.76 -18.25
CA ASN A 403 -0.68 20.63 -18.57
C ASN A 403 0.00 19.72 -19.60
N ALA A 404 -0.66 18.59 -19.91
CA ALA A 404 -0.24 17.67 -20.95
C ALA A 404 0.00 18.39 -22.29
N GLN A 405 -0.90 19.28 -22.70
CA GLN A 405 -0.85 20.02 -23.97
C GLN A 405 0.40 20.93 -24.10
N GLY A 406 1.18 21.11 -23.03
CA GLY A 406 2.37 21.95 -23.00
C GLY A 406 2.04 23.42 -22.74
N GLU A 407 0.83 23.68 -22.24
CA GLU A 407 0.29 25.00 -21.93
C GLU A 407 0.50 25.31 -20.43
N TRP A 408 0.78 26.56 -20.11
CA TRP A 408 1.01 27.01 -18.74
C TRP A 408 -0.30 27.09 -17.96
N THR A 409 -0.49 26.21 -16.97
CA THR A 409 -1.52 26.38 -15.94
C THR A 409 -1.00 27.19 -14.75
N LEU A 410 0.31 27.13 -14.50
CA LEU A 410 1.01 28.07 -13.61
C LEU A 410 2.32 28.52 -14.26
N LYS A 411 2.39 29.80 -14.64
CA LYS A 411 3.56 30.41 -15.31
C LYS A 411 4.83 30.36 -14.43
N PRO A 412 6.04 30.39 -15.02
CA PRO A 412 7.28 30.43 -14.25
C PRO A 412 7.35 31.61 -13.29
N GLN A 413 7.56 31.32 -12.01
CA GLN A 413 7.65 32.29 -10.94
C GLN A 413 8.75 31.91 -9.93
N LYS A 414 9.12 32.84 -9.03
CA LYS A 414 10.26 32.67 -8.11
C LYS A 414 9.89 31.86 -6.86
N GLU A 415 8.62 31.93 -6.51
CA GLU A 415 7.98 31.31 -5.37
C GLU A 415 8.16 29.78 -5.45
N SER A 416 8.36 29.16 -4.28
CA SER A 416 8.41 27.70 -4.21
C SER A 416 7.03 27.14 -4.51
N ILE A 417 6.93 26.29 -5.54
CA ILE A 417 5.72 25.55 -5.89
C ILE A 417 5.94 24.09 -5.51
N LYS A 418 5.00 23.53 -4.76
CA LYS A 418 4.97 22.12 -4.36
C LYS A 418 3.61 21.54 -4.70
N HIS A 419 3.59 20.46 -5.48
CA HIS A 419 2.37 19.66 -5.66
C HIS A 419 2.09 18.87 -4.37
N LEU A 420 0.83 18.87 -3.92
CA LEU A 420 0.37 18.08 -2.79
C LEU A 420 -0.01 16.67 -3.28
N PRO A 421 0.69 15.60 -2.83
CA PRO A 421 0.47 14.25 -3.35
C PRO A 421 -0.98 13.78 -3.24
N ASN A 422 -1.41 13.00 -4.24
CA ASN A 422 -2.76 12.45 -4.39
C ASN A 422 -3.88 13.51 -4.40
N SER A 423 -3.59 14.73 -4.87
CA SER A 423 -4.58 15.81 -4.95
C SER A 423 -4.47 16.63 -6.23
N SER A 424 -5.50 17.43 -6.51
CA SER A 424 -5.48 18.45 -7.55
C SER A 424 -4.72 19.72 -7.16
N LEU A 425 -4.00 19.78 -6.03
CA LEU A 425 -3.56 21.04 -5.41
C LEU A 425 -2.05 21.33 -5.52
N LEU A 426 -1.75 22.61 -5.71
CA LEU A 426 -0.43 23.23 -5.67
C LEU A 426 -0.36 24.16 -4.45
N GLU A 427 0.64 23.93 -3.60
CA GLU A 427 1.04 24.78 -2.50
C GLU A 427 2.12 25.76 -2.99
N ILE A 428 1.86 27.07 -2.87
CA ILE A 428 2.72 28.14 -3.38
C ILE A 428 3.17 29.00 -2.19
N ALA A 429 4.45 28.94 -1.85
CA ALA A 429 5.03 29.71 -0.76
C ALA A 429 4.95 31.22 -1.04
N GLN A 430 4.41 31.99 -0.09
CA GLN A 430 4.41 33.45 -0.15
C GLN A 430 5.71 34.01 0.45
N ALA A 431 6.19 35.12 -0.11
CA ALA A 431 7.32 35.86 0.44
C ALA A 431 6.85 36.83 1.52
N ASP A 432 6.78 36.35 2.76
CA ASP A 432 6.56 37.20 3.93
C ASP A 432 7.88 37.40 4.69
N ALA A 433 8.27 38.66 4.87
CA ALA A 433 9.52 39.04 5.54
C ALA A 433 9.36 39.24 7.06
N GLU A 434 8.13 39.27 7.56
CA GLU A 434 7.79 39.62 8.94
C GLU A 434 7.04 38.49 9.68
N ALA A 435 6.41 37.55 8.97
CA ALA A 435 5.70 36.43 9.58
C ALA A 435 6.64 35.36 10.18
N GLN A 436 6.31 34.92 11.40
CA GLN A 436 6.92 33.75 12.05
C GLN A 436 6.40 32.41 11.51
N VAL A 437 5.40 32.43 10.62
CA VAL A 437 4.76 31.26 10.01
C VAL A 437 4.79 31.43 8.50
N SER A 438 5.25 30.41 7.78
CA SER A 438 5.22 30.40 6.32
C SER A 438 3.77 30.42 5.83
N SER A 439 3.38 31.49 5.13
CA SER A 439 2.08 31.59 4.49
C SER A 439 2.12 30.95 3.10
N TYR A 440 1.07 30.22 2.75
CA TYR A 440 0.94 29.51 1.48
C TYR A 440 -0.37 29.90 0.79
N GLN A 441 -0.31 30.12 -0.51
CA GLN A 441 -1.50 30.14 -1.36
C GLN A 441 -1.69 28.75 -1.97
N TYR A 442 -2.96 28.37 -2.15
CA TYR A 442 -3.32 27.11 -2.80
C TYR A 442 -4.00 27.41 -4.13
N ARG A 443 -3.56 26.72 -5.18
CA ARG A 443 -4.22 26.71 -6.50
C ARG A 443 -4.44 25.27 -6.94
N THR A 444 -5.41 25.03 -7.80
CA THR A 444 -5.55 23.72 -8.44
C THR A 444 -4.56 23.59 -9.61
N LEU A 445 -4.32 22.35 -10.07
CA LEU A 445 -3.42 22.06 -11.18
C LEU A 445 -3.86 22.68 -12.52
N ASN A 446 -5.16 22.96 -12.69
CA ASN A 446 -5.67 23.66 -13.87
C ASN A 446 -5.41 25.18 -13.84
N GLY A 447 -4.91 25.72 -12.72
CA GLY A 447 -4.60 27.13 -12.51
C GLY A 447 -5.66 27.93 -11.73
N GLN A 448 -6.83 27.35 -11.44
CA GLN A 448 -7.86 28.00 -10.63
C GLN A 448 -7.37 28.26 -9.20
N GLU A 449 -7.61 29.47 -8.69
CA GLU A 449 -7.34 29.82 -7.30
C GLU A 449 -8.37 29.19 -6.37
N ILE A 450 -7.93 28.70 -5.21
CA ILE A 450 -8.87 28.38 -4.14
C ILE A 450 -9.26 29.71 -3.48
N ALA A 451 -10.50 30.14 -3.72
CA ALA A 451 -11.00 31.45 -3.28
C ALA A 451 -10.87 31.69 -1.77
N GLU A 452 -10.90 30.63 -0.97
CA GLU A 452 -10.69 30.65 0.47
C GLU A 452 -9.56 29.65 0.83
N PRO A 453 -8.32 30.12 1.03
CA PRO A 453 -7.21 29.27 1.45
C PRO A 453 -7.53 28.53 2.74
N PHE A 454 -6.94 27.34 2.92
CA PHE A 454 -7.17 26.51 4.10
C PHE A 454 -6.92 27.28 5.42
N THR A 455 -5.95 28.20 5.43
CA THR A 455 -5.64 29.02 6.60
C THR A 455 -6.83 29.88 7.05
N GLU A 456 -7.64 30.40 6.13
CA GLU A 456 -8.83 31.20 6.46
C GLU A 456 -9.96 30.33 7.01
N LYS A 457 -10.02 29.07 6.56
CA LYS A 457 -10.93 28.03 7.11
C LYS A 457 -10.51 27.52 8.50
N GLY A 458 -9.45 28.06 9.09
CA GLY A 458 -8.87 27.55 10.34
C GLY A 458 -8.18 26.20 10.19
N VAL A 459 -7.69 25.87 8.98
CA VAL A 459 -7.10 24.58 8.60
C VAL A 459 -5.64 24.77 8.15
N GLU A 460 -4.75 23.99 8.73
CA GLU A 460 -3.36 23.86 8.28
C GLU A 460 -3.08 22.38 8.02
N LEU A 461 -2.59 22.04 6.83
CA LEU A 461 -2.21 20.67 6.49
C LEU A 461 -0.89 20.29 7.19
N VAL A 462 -0.90 19.19 7.92
CA VAL A 462 0.31 18.61 8.53
C VAL A 462 1.06 17.76 7.49
N PHE A 463 0.32 17.04 6.66
CA PHE A 463 0.83 16.38 5.45
C PHE A 463 -0.24 16.46 4.35
N GLY A 464 0.14 16.15 3.10
CA GLY A 464 -0.76 16.14 1.94
C GLY A 464 -1.85 15.06 2.00
N PHE A 465 -2.39 14.67 0.85
CA PHE A 465 -3.55 13.77 0.82
C PHE A 465 -3.09 12.30 0.75
N ASP A 466 -3.85 11.40 1.38
CA ASP A 466 -3.73 9.96 1.10
C ASP A 466 -4.32 9.62 -0.29
N LYS A 467 -4.15 8.37 -0.75
CA LYS A 467 -4.62 7.92 -2.07
C LYS A 467 -6.15 7.96 -2.26
N GLN A 468 -6.89 8.34 -1.22
CA GLN A 468 -8.34 8.43 -1.20
C GLN A 468 -8.81 9.88 -0.99
N GLY A 469 -7.91 10.87 -1.04
CA GLY A 469 -8.24 12.29 -0.91
C GLY A 469 -8.40 12.77 0.54
N TYR A 470 -7.85 12.06 1.53
CA TYR A 470 -7.90 12.47 2.94
C TYR A 470 -6.60 13.18 3.34
N GLY A 471 -6.68 14.49 3.50
CA GLY A 471 -5.58 15.32 4.01
C GLY A 471 -5.64 15.39 5.53
N PHE A 472 -4.51 15.20 6.22
CA PHE A 472 -4.48 15.32 7.67
C PHE A 472 -4.13 16.75 8.06
N ALA A 473 -5.00 17.34 8.85
CA ALA A 473 -4.95 18.74 9.17
C ALA A 473 -5.02 18.98 10.67
N ARG A 474 -4.46 20.11 11.07
CA ARG A 474 -4.53 20.68 12.40
C ARG A 474 -5.39 21.93 12.36
N LYS A 475 -6.20 22.14 13.39
CA LYS A 475 -6.98 23.35 13.56
C LYS A 475 -6.07 24.47 14.05
N ILE A 476 -6.15 25.62 13.37
CA ILE A 476 -5.51 26.87 13.79
C ILE A 476 -6.58 27.85 14.29
N ASP A 477 -6.20 28.70 15.24
CA ASP A 477 -7.06 29.77 15.74
C ASP A 477 -7.15 30.92 14.71
N ALA A 478 -8.23 31.69 14.74
CA ALA A 478 -8.52 32.75 13.75
C ALA A 478 -7.41 33.81 13.71
N ASP A 479 -6.85 34.17 14.87
CA ASP A 479 -5.74 35.13 14.99
C ASP A 479 -4.36 34.51 14.71
N ARG A 480 -4.30 33.23 14.29
CA ARG A 480 -3.08 32.44 14.00
C ARG A 480 -2.07 32.36 15.16
N GLN A 481 -2.46 32.73 16.38
CA GLN A 481 -1.57 32.81 17.54
C GLN A 481 -1.44 31.50 18.34
N ALA A 482 -2.41 30.59 18.21
CA ALA A 482 -2.46 29.36 19.00
C ALA A 482 -2.58 28.09 18.13
N MET A 483 -1.60 27.20 18.29
CA MET A 483 -1.61 25.85 17.75
C MET A 483 -2.47 24.95 18.66
N LEU A 484 -3.73 24.70 18.31
CA LEU A 484 -4.71 24.11 19.24
C LEU A 484 -4.52 22.62 19.60
N ASN A 485 -3.54 21.93 18.99
CA ASN A 485 -3.33 20.46 19.09
C ASN A 485 -4.63 19.65 18.91
N GLN A 486 -5.48 20.16 18.02
CA GLN A 486 -6.74 19.59 17.57
C GLN A 486 -6.49 19.15 16.13
N GLU A 487 -6.37 17.84 15.92
CA GLU A 487 -6.01 17.22 14.65
C GLU A 487 -7.21 16.46 14.08
N GLY A 488 -7.36 16.44 12.76
CA GLY A 488 -8.46 15.77 12.07
C GLY A 488 -8.14 15.52 10.60
N PHE A 489 -9.16 15.24 9.79
CA PHE A 489 -8.99 15.00 8.36
C PHE A 489 -9.91 15.90 7.54
N VAL A 490 -9.38 16.43 6.43
CA VAL A 490 -10.07 17.31 5.49
C VAL A 490 -10.05 16.75 4.06
N ASN A 491 -10.99 17.20 3.24
CA ASN A 491 -10.97 17.00 1.78
C ASN A 491 -10.10 18.07 1.08
N GLU A 492 -9.98 18.00 -0.25
CA GLU A 492 -9.26 19.00 -1.06
C GLU A 492 -9.89 20.41 -1.02
N GLN A 493 -11.12 20.54 -0.54
CA GLN A 493 -11.81 21.81 -0.34
C GLN A 493 -11.48 22.44 1.04
N GLY A 494 -10.73 21.73 1.91
CA GLY A 494 -10.41 22.15 3.27
C GLY A 494 -11.56 21.96 4.26
N GLU A 495 -12.56 21.14 3.93
CA GLU A 495 -13.71 20.84 4.78
C GLU A 495 -13.41 19.64 5.67
N TRP A 496 -13.74 19.73 6.96
CA TRP A 496 -13.50 18.67 7.94
C TRP A 496 -14.39 17.44 7.70
N ILE A 497 -13.79 16.35 7.21
CA ILE A 497 -14.40 15.02 7.14
C ILE A 497 -14.39 14.36 8.52
N ILE A 498 -13.26 14.46 9.23
CA ILE A 498 -13.14 14.04 10.63
C ILE A 498 -12.79 15.28 11.44
N GLN A 499 -13.74 15.72 12.26
CA GLN A 499 -13.61 16.89 13.12
C GLN A 499 -12.42 16.75 14.08
N PRO A 500 -11.74 17.86 14.42
CA PRO A 500 -10.51 17.81 15.20
C PRO A 500 -10.78 17.73 16.71
N GLU A 501 -11.72 16.86 17.10
CA GLU A 501 -12.10 16.55 18.49
C GLU A 501 -11.36 15.31 19.06
N TYR A 502 -10.51 14.69 18.24
CA TYR A 502 -9.73 13.50 18.58
C TYR A 502 -8.25 13.86 18.77
N SER A 503 -7.54 12.97 19.44
CA SER A 503 -6.08 12.82 19.27
C SER A 503 -5.81 11.45 18.65
N PHE A 504 -4.79 11.32 17.82
CA PHE A 504 -4.53 10.07 17.10
C PHE A 504 -3.31 9.31 17.62
N THR A 505 -3.25 8.03 17.28
CA THR A 505 -2.08 7.17 17.54
C THR A 505 -1.41 6.83 16.22
N LEU A 506 -0.08 6.88 16.17
CA LEU A 506 0.69 6.46 14.98
C LEU A 506 0.39 5.00 14.64
N LEU A 507 0.09 4.69 13.37
CA LEU A 507 0.02 3.31 12.91
C LEU A 507 1.44 2.79 12.69
N ASN A 508 1.91 1.92 13.58
CA ASN A 508 3.06 1.05 13.30
C ASN A 508 2.65 -0.05 12.30
N GLN A 509 2.58 0.30 11.02
CA GLN A 509 2.75 -0.69 9.96
C GLN A 509 4.26 -1.01 9.90
N ASP A 510 4.60 -2.29 10.07
CA ASP A 510 5.97 -2.82 10.04
C ASP A 510 6.98 -2.26 11.08
N ALA A 511 6.73 -2.53 12.36
CA ALA A 511 7.79 -2.54 13.37
C ALA A 511 8.82 -3.65 13.07
N LYS A 512 9.81 -3.35 12.22
CA LYS A 512 10.91 -4.27 11.87
C LYS A 512 11.61 -4.80 13.14
N PRO A 513 11.56 -6.12 13.43
CA PRO A 513 12.20 -6.68 14.62
C PRO A 513 13.73 -6.74 14.40
N GLY A 514 14.42 -5.62 14.60
CA GLY A 514 15.83 -5.49 14.18
C GLY A 514 16.68 -4.44 14.91
N LYS A 515 16.13 -3.68 15.87
CA LYS A 515 16.93 -2.82 16.76
C LYS A 515 16.67 -3.20 18.22
N LYS A 516 17.74 -3.68 18.88
CA LYS A 516 17.79 -4.35 20.19
C LYS A 516 16.80 -3.78 21.22
N ALA A 517 15.75 -4.55 21.51
CA ALA A 517 14.93 -4.36 22.70
C ALA A 517 15.71 -4.77 23.96
N GLN A 518 16.42 -3.82 24.59
CA GLN A 518 17.10 -4.05 25.87
C GLN A 518 16.19 -3.77 27.07
N LYS A 519 15.25 -4.68 27.34
CA LYS A 519 14.91 -5.23 28.69
C LYS A 519 13.58 -6.02 28.62
N PRO A 520 13.42 -7.17 29.32
CA PRO A 520 12.26 -8.05 29.15
C PRO A 520 10.92 -7.58 29.75
N ASN A 521 10.74 -6.29 30.09
CA ASN A 521 9.60 -5.82 30.90
C ASN A 521 9.01 -4.46 30.46
N GLU A 522 9.40 -3.95 29.29
CA GLU A 522 8.76 -2.78 28.69
C GLU A 522 8.09 -3.20 27.39
N THR A 523 6.77 -3.42 27.44
CA THR A 523 5.92 -3.38 26.24
C THR A 523 6.12 -2.04 25.54
N PRO A 524 6.13 -1.96 24.20
CA PRO A 524 6.19 -0.68 23.51
C PRO A 524 5.05 0.22 23.98
N ASP A 525 5.36 1.27 24.74
CA ASP A 525 4.36 2.22 25.20
C ASP A 525 3.91 3.07 24.02
N TYR A 526 2.80 2.66 23.39
CA TYR A 526 2.05 3.45 22.43
C TYR A 526 1.40 4.64 23.14
N SER A 527 2.23 5.57 23.62
CA SER A 527 1.83 6.90 24.02
C SER A 527 1.03 7.53 22.87
N PRO A 528 -0.15 8.13 23.14
CA PRO A 528 -0.77 9.07 22.20
C PRO A 528 0.24 10.17 21.83
N ALA A 529 0.00 10.89 20.73
CA ALA A 529 0.60 12.22 20.56
C ALA A 529 0.32 13.03 21.84
N LYS A 530 1.37 13.28 22.64
CA LYS A 530 1.16 13.52 24.07
C LYS A 530 0.57 14.91 24.32
N LYS A 531 -0.38 14.94 25.27
CA LYS A 531 -1.15 16.12 25.68
C LYS A 531 -0.32 17.41 25.75
N SER A 532 -0.86 18.48 25.17
CA SER A 532 -0.64 19.90 25.51
C SER A 532 0.75 20.26 26.08
N GLY A 533 1.67 20.69 25.21
CA GLY A 533 2.92 21.35 25.61
C GLY A 533 4.19 20.78 24.95
N SER A 534 4.22 19.48 24.64
CA SER A 534 5.33 18.87 23.88
C SER A 534 4.99 18.84 22.39
N LYS A 535 5.72 19.61 21.55
CA LYS A 535 5.63 19.51 20.09
C LYS A 535 6.05 18.10 19.65
N VAL A 536 5.11 17.32 19.12
CA VAL A 536 5.44 16.11 18.33
C VAL A 536 5.98 16.60 16.98
N PRO A 537 7.13 16.09 16.49
CA PRO A 537 7.62 16.46 15.16
C PRO A 537 6.63 16.04 14.06
N ASP A 538 6.42 16.90 13.05
CA ASP A 538 5.51 16.58 11.94
C ASP A 538 5.94 15.32 11.17
N SER A 539 7.24 15.00 11.20
CA SER A 539 7.81 13.74 10.68
C SER A 539 7.25 12.49 11.35
N ASP A 540 6.76 12.57 12.58
CA ASP A 540 6.17 11.42 13.28
C ASP A 540 4.67 11.33 12.95
N LEU A 541 3.99 12.48 12.79
CA LEU A 541 2.58 12.57 12.40
C LEU A 541 2.31 12.00 10.98
N GLN A 542 3.34 11.89 10.14
CA GLN A 542 3.27 11.18 8.85
C GLN A 542 2.92 9.68 8.97
N HIS A 543 2.85 9.12 10.18
CA HIS A 543 2.43 7.74 10.43
C HIS A 543 0.95 7.61 10.87
N ILE A 544 0.20 8.71 10.93
CA ILE A 544 -1.25 8.71 11.17
C ILE A 544 -1.96 8.52 9.82
N ARG A 545 -2.46 7.32 9.54
CA ARG A 545 -3.16 6.96 8.30
C ARG A 545 -4.28 5.97 8.60
N PHE A 546 -5.23 5.80 7.70
CA PHE A 546 -6.16 4.67 7.75
C PHE A 546 -5.44 3.37 7.33
N ASN A 547 -5.89 2.22 7.84
CA ASN A 547 -5.50 0.91 7.30
C ASN A 547 -6.21 0.62 5.95
N GLU A 548 -5.96 -0.55 5.38
CA GLU A 548 -6.58 -0.97 4.11
C GLU A 548 -8.11 -1.10 4.15
N HIS A 549 -8.70 -1.24 5.34
CA HIS A 549 -10.15 -1.24 5.57
C HIS A 549 -10.73 0.15 5.88
N GLY A 550 -9.93 1.22 5.80
CA GLY A 550 -10.40 2.57 6.13
C GLY A 550 -10.57 2.84 7.62
N LEU A 551 -9.88 2.08 8.49
CA LEU A 551 -9.99 2.21 9.95
C LEU A 551 -8.78 2.93 10.55
N LEU A 552 -9.02 3.72 11.60
CA LEU A 552 -8.02 4.52 12.32
C LEU A 552 -8.20 4.42 13.83
N ILE A 553 -7.09 4.34 14.59
CA ILE A 553 -7.12 4.42 16.06
C ILE A 553 -7.18 5.89 16.48
N ALA A 554 -8.28 6.25 17.15
CA ALA A 554 -8.49 7.57 17.72
C ALA A 554 -8.51 7.51 19.26
N VAL A 555 -8.27 8.63 19.92
CA VAL A 555 -8.30 8.82 21.37
C VAL A 555 -9.26 9.95 21.71
N LYS A 556 -10.27 9.64 22.52
CA LYS A 556 -11.24 10.59 23.10
C LYS A 556 -11.23 10.40 24.62
N ASN A 557 -11.20 11.48 25.39
CA ASN A 557 -11.16 11.45 26.86
C ASN A 557 -10.04 10.56 27.48
N GLY A 558 -8.92 10.38 26.76
CA GLY A 558 -7.80 9.53 27.20
C GLY A 558 -8.02 8.02 27.03
N LYS A 559 -9.10 7.59 26.39
CA LYS A 559 -9.37 6.21 25.99
C LYS A 559 -9.27 6.06 24.47
N LYS A 560 -8.78 4.91 24.02
CA LYS A 560 -8.68 4.53 22.61
C LYS A 560 -9.99 3.91 22.12
N GLY A 561 -10.36 4.25 20.90
CA GLY A 561 -11.42 3.67 20.10
C GLY A 561 -10.96 3.50 18.64
N VAL A 562 -11.84 3.00 17.78
CA VAL A 562 -11.60 2.90 16.33
C VAL A 562 -12.70 3.65 15.61
N ILE A 563 -12.31 4.45 14.62
CA ILE A 563 -13.23 5.17 13.72
C ILE A 563 -12.97 4.76 12.26
N ASP A 564 -13.99 4.89 11.42
CA ASP A 564 -13.87 4.77 9.96
C ASP A 564 -13.47 6.09 9.30
N ARG A 565 -13.38 6.09 7.97
CA ARG A 565 -13.09 7.27 7.14
C ARG A 565 -14.15 8.37 7.22
N GLN A 566 -15.34 8.10 7.75
CA GLN A 566 -16.40 9.09 7.97
C GLN A 566 -16.41 9.59 9.43
N GLY A 567 -15.42 9.18 10.24
CA GLY A 567 -15.35 9.51 11.67
C GLY A 567 -16.35 8.75 12.53
N LYS A 568 -17.14 7.83 11.96
CA LYS A 568 -18.12 7.04 12.71
C LYS A 568 -17.36 6.04 13.59
N THR A 569 -17.80 5.93 14.84
CA THR A 569 -17.20 5.01 15.81
C THR A 569 -17.52 3.56 15.43
N VAL A 570 -16.46 2.79 15.16
CA VAL A 570 -16.47 1.35 14.87
C VAL A 570 -16.21 0.54 16.14
N LEU A 571 -15.33 1.05 17.02
CA LEU A 571 -15.09 0.48 18.35
C LEU A 571 -15.07 1.61 19.40
N PRO A 572 -15.84 1.52 20.51
CA PRO A 572 -16.04 2.64 21.43
C PRO A 572 -14.76 3.06 22.17
N PHE A 573 -14.73 4.30 22.64
CA PHE A 573 -13.60 4.92 23.34
C PHE A 573 -13.51 4.47 24.80
N GLU A 574 -13.24 3.19 25.02
CA GLU A 574 -13.22 2.56 26.35
C GLU A 574 -11.89 1.88 26.68
N TYR A 575 -11.00 1.70 25.71
CA TYR A 575 -9.82 0.85 25.82
C TYR A 575 -8.55 1.65 26.19
N LYS A 576 -7.59 1.02 26.86
CA LYS A 576 -6.25 1.59 27.11
C LYS A 576 -5.32 1.39 25.92
N HIS A 577 -5.41 0.22 25.28
CA HIS A 577 -4.59 -0.13 24.12
C HIS A 577 -5.48 -0.76 23.04
N ILE A 578 -5.18 -0.43 21.78
CA ILE A 578 -5.78 -1.02 20.58
C ILE A 578 -4.64 -1.29 19.61
N SER A 579 -4.70 -2.42 18.91
CA SER A 579 -3.84 -2.76 17.77
C SER A 579 -4.73 -3.10 16.57
N LEU A 580 -4.49 -2.45 15.43
CA LEU A 580 -5.10 -2.82 14.15
C LEU A 580 -4.13 -3.74 13.39
N TYR A 581 -4.62 -4.88 12.95
CA TYR A 581 -3.97 -5.78 11.99
C TYR A 581 -4.73 -5.70 10.66
N SER A 582 -4.36 -6.51 9.65
CA SER A 582 -5.06 -6.56 8.35
C SER A 582 -6.56 -6.77 8.58
N ASN A 583 -6.94 -7.94 9.11
CA ASN A 583 -8.33 -8.38 9.21
C ASN A 583 -8.83 -8.52 10.67
N SER A 584 -8.10 -7.95 11.65
CA SER A 584 -8.39 -8.14 13.08
C SER A 584 -8.03 -6.94 13.93
N ILE A 585 -8.79 -6.72 15.01
CA ILE A 585 -8.57 -5.65 15.99
C ILE A 585 -8.42 -6.28 17.36
N VAL A 586 -7.34 -5.96 18.07
CA VAL A 586 -7.12 -6.42 19.45
C VAL A 586 -7.20 -5.20 20.37
N ALA A 587 -8.12 -5.23 21.33
CA ALA A 587 -8.42 -4.09 22.21
C ALA A 587 -8.39 -4.51 23.68
N LYS A 588 -7.69 -3.73 24.52
CA LYS A 588 -7.39 -4.04 25.93
C LYS A 588 -7.93 -2.96 26.86
N GLN A 589 -8.74 -3.34 27.85
CA GLN A 589 -9.45 -2.40 28.75
C GLN A 589 -8.59 -1.75 29.84
#